data_AF-A0A1M7F2Q5-F1
#
_entry.id   AF-A0A1M7F2Q5-F1
#
_cell.length_a   1.000
_cell.length_b   1.000
_cell.length_c   1.000
_cell.angle_alpha   90.00
_cell.angle_beta   90.00
_cell.angle_gamma   90.00
#
_symmetry.space_group_name_H-M   'P 1'
#
loop_
_entity.id
_entity.type
_entity.pdbx_description
1 polymer ?
#
loop_
_entity_poly.entity_id
_entity_poly.type
_entity_poly.pdbx_seq_one_letter_code
_entity_poly.pdbx_strand_id
1 'polypeptide(L)'
;MAITAKRIPLVLKYFGESASEGAYTKIITEDNKHEYEELLHYLQSDEIPLIVCRLNTGDWTLLTTHRVLSMNSEGLRIMNHAELTYCDVDRKWEIANRARSLADFSKIVLRDVNNKTFTLTIEKGYPMGGFLNALSFIQGLFPKEK
;
A
#
# COMPACT_ATOMS: atom_id res chain seq x y z
N MET A 1 -9.05 13.68 1.90
CA MET A 1 -8.68 14.17 0.54
C MET A 1 -8.20 12.98 -0.27
N ALA A 2 -8.55 12.93 -1.55
CA ALA A 2 -8.20 11.84 -2.46
C ALA A 2 -7.10 12.24 -3.46
N ILE A 3 -6.42 11.24 -4.01
CA ILE A 3 -5.53 11.35 -5.16
C ILE A 3 -6.40 11.70 -6.38
N THR A 4 -6.09 12.81 -7.02
CA THR A 4 -6.82 13.25 -8.22
C THR A 4 -6.47 12.39 -9.42
N ALA A 5 -7.36 12.32 -10.42
CA ALA A 5 -7.11 11.58 -11.66
C ALA A 5 -5.78 11.97 -12.35
N LYS A 6 -5.38 13.24 -12.27
CA LYS A 6 -4.09 13.73 -12.82
C LYS A 6 -2.86 13.18 -12.09
N ARG A 7 -3.01 12.75 -10.84
CA ARG A 7 -1.93 12.23 -10.00
C ARG A 7 -1.84 10.70 -10.00
N ILE A 8 -2.91 10.00 -10.43
CA ILE A 8 -2.91 8.53 -10.54
C ILE A 8 -1.72 8.01 -11.36
N PRO A 9 -1.43 8.53 -12.57
CA PRO A 9 -0.28 8.06 -13.35
C PRO A 9 1.06 8.24 -12.63
N LEU A 10 1.19 9.27 -11.80
CA LEU A 10 2.41 9.50 -11.01
C LEU A 10 2.56 8.45 -9.91
N VAL A 11 1.48 8.15 -9.17
CA VAL A 11 1.49 7.08 -8.15
C VAL A 11 1.90 5.76 -8.77
N LEU A 12 1.29 5.38 -9.90
CA LEU A 12 1.61 4.15 -10.62
C LEU A 12 3.03 4.16 -11.18
N LYS A 13 3.55 5.33 -11.60
CA LYS A 13 4.95 5.48 -12.01
C LYS A 13 5.92 5.22 -10.84
N TYR A 14 5.69 5.83 -9.67
CA TYR A 14 6.54 5.61 -8.48
C TYR A 14 6.53 4.15 -8.03
N PHE A 15 5.41 3.44 -8.24
CA PHE A 15 5.38 1.99 -8.08
C PHE A 15 6.18 1.28 -9.17
N GLY A 16 5.94 1.59 -10.45
CA GLY A 16 6.48 0.85 -11.61
C GLY A 16 7.97 1.07 -11.93
N GLU A 17 8.62 2.11 -11.38
CA GLU A 17 10.03 2.45 -11.66
C GLU A 17 11.04 1.31 -11.38
N SER A 18 10.67 0.29 -10.60
CA SER A 18 11.54 -0.84 -10.24
C SER A 18 11.03 -2.21 -10.72
N ALA A 19 10.16 -2.27 -11.74
CA ALA A 19 9.47 -3.52 -12.13
C ALA A 19 8.78 -4.19 -10.92
N SER A 20 8.09 -3.37 -10.12
CA SER A 20 7.61 -3.74 -8.79
C SER A 20 6.35 -4.62 -8.78
N GLU A 21 5.83 -5.00 -9.95
CA GLU A 21 4.81 -6.06 -9.97
C GLU A 21 5.45 -7.41 -9.65
N GLY A 22 4.82 -8.17 -8.76
CA GLY A 22 5.25 -9.49 -8.33
C GLY A 22 4.21 -10.56 -8.66
N ALA A 23 4.29 -11.70 -7.98
CA ALA A 23 3.29 -12.76 -8.09
C ALA A 23 1.97 -12.36 -7.44
N TYR A 24 2.03 -11.61 -6.34
CA TYR A 24 0.89 -11.23 -5.51
C TYR A 24 0.60 -9.73 -5.54
N THR A 25 1.60 -8.93 -5.90
CA THR A 25 1.48 -7.47 -5.97
C THR A 25 1.34 -7.00 -7.40
N LYS A 26 0.21 -6.36 -7.73
CA LYS A 26 -0.15 -5.97 -9.10
C LYS A 26 -0.73 -4.57 -9.15
N ILE A 27 -0.54 -3.89 -10.28
CA ILE A 27 -1.38 -2.73 -10.62
C ILE A 27 -2.75 -3.27 -11.02
N ILE A 28 -3.81 -2.66 -10.49
CA ILE A 28 -5.18 -2.99 -10.91
C ILE A 28 -5.48 -2.22 -12.20
N THR A 29 -5.80 -2.95 -13.25
CA THR A 29 -6.22 -2.45 -14.56
C THR A 29 -7.61 -2.96 -14.87
N GLU A 30 -8.32 -2.37 -15.84
CA GLU A 30 -9.63 -2.87 -16.23
C GLU A 30 -9.60 -4.33 -16.72
N ASP A 31 -8.46 -4.79 -17.25
CA ASP A 31 -8.29 -6.17 -17.72
C ASP A 31 -8.23 -7.19 -16.58
N ASN A 32 -7.59 -6.86 -15.44
CA ASN A 32 -7.42 -7.79 -14.31
C ASN A 32 -8.34 -7.51 -13.11
N LYS A 33 -9.09 -6.39 -13.14
CA LYS A 33 -9.95 -5.94 -12.03
C LYS A 33 -10.96 -6.99 -11.56
N HIS A 34 -11.46 -7.80 -12.49
CA HIS A 34 -12.41 -8.88 -12.21
C HIS A 34 -11.84 -9.96 -11.27
N GLU A 35 -10.50 -10.09 -11.17
CA GLU A 35 -9.83 -11.03 -10.26
C GLU A 35 -9.93 -10.60 -8.79
N TYR A 36 -10.32 -9.35 -8.53
CA TYR A 36 -10.32 -8.71 -7.22
C TYR A 36 -11.70 -8.22 -6.80
N GLU A 37 -12.78 -8.65 -7.46
CA GLU A 37 -14.15 -8.18 -7.21
C GLU A 37 -14.54 -8.17 -5.73
N GLU A 38 -14.13 -9.19 -4.97
CA GLU A 38 -14.44 -9.29 -3.55
C GLU A 38 -13.77 -8.18 -2.72
N LEU A 39 -12.61 -7.69 -3.15
CA LEU A 39 -11.91 -6.56 -2.52
C LEU A 39 -12.57 -5.24 -2.87
N LEU A 40 -13.16 -5.14 -4.07
CA LEU A 40 -13.79 -3.92 -4.56
C LEU A 40 -15.06 -3.56 -3.79
N HIS A 41 -15.71 -4.54 -3.14
CA HIS A 41 -16.86 -4.29 -2.26
C HIS A 41 -16.54 -3.40 -1.04
N TYR A 42 -15.27 -3.24 -0.68
CA TYR A 42 -14.87 -2.34 0.41
C TYR A 42 -14.73 -0.88 -0.03
N LEU A 43 -14.81 -0.59 -1.33
CA LEU A 43 -14.58 0.73 -1.90
C LEU A 43 -15.80 1.62 -1.84
N GLN A 44 -15.57 2.92 -1.68
CA GLN A 44 -16.59 3.94 -1.89
C GLN A 44 -16.89 4.08 -3.40
N SER A 45 -18.06 4.62 -3.74
CA SER A 45 -18.53 4.68 -5.13
C SER A 45 -17.62 5.46 -6.08
N ASP A 46 -16.83 6.41 -5.57
CA ASP A 46 -15.88 7.25 -6.30
C ASP A 46 -14.41 6.85 -6.06
N GLU A 47 -14.17 5.77 -5.33
CA GLU A 47 -12.85 5.28 -4.98
C GLU A 47 -12.32 4.30 -6.03
N ILE A 48 -11.15 4.59 -6.57
CA ILE A 48 -10.54 3.81 -7.65
C ILE A 48 -9.42 2.94 -7.05
N PRO A 49 -9.44 1.61 -7.24
CA PRO A 49 -8.34 0.74 -6.84
C PRO A 49 -7.11 1.00 -7.72
N LEU A 50 -5.91 1.02 -7.13
CA LEU A 50 -4.67 1.33 -7.84
C LEU A 50 -3.69 0.15 -7.83
N ILE A 51 -3.34 -0.33 -6.64
CA ILE A 51 -2.33 -1.38 -6.45
C ILE A 51 -2.85 -2.35 -5.40
N VAL A 52 -2.74 -3.63 -5.67
CA VAL A 52 -3.11 -4.69 -4.72
C VAL A 52 -1.89 -5.53 -4.41
N CYS A 53 -1.76 -5.98 -3.17
CA CYS A 53 -0.93 -7.11 -2.78
C CYS A 53 -1.86 -8.14 -2.13
N ARG A 54 -2.15 -9.25 -2.82
CA ARG A 54 -3.06 -10.30 -2.34
C ARG A 54 -2.27 -11.59 -2.10
N LEU A 55 -1.85 -11.80 -0.85
CA LEU A 55 -1.09 -13.00 -0.46
C LEU A 55 -2.03 -14.21 -0.34
N ASN A 56 -3.25 -13.99 0.14
CA ASN A 56 -4.36 -14.94 0.14
C ASN A 56 -5.68 -14.20 0.42
N THR A 57 -6.78 -14.93 0.63
CA THR A 57 -8.11 -14.33 0.89
C THR A 57 -8.21 -13.61 2.24
N GLY A 58 -7.38 -13.95 3.22
CA GLY A 58 -7.37 -13.35 4.56
C GLY A 58 -6.18 -12.42 4.83
N ASP A 59 -5.23 -12.29 3.90
CA ASP A 59 -4.07 -11.41 4.00
C ASP A 59 -3.85 -10.67 2.67
N TRP A 60 -4.27 -9.41 2.66
CA TRP A 60 -4.17 -8.54 1.49
C TRP A 60 -4.05 -7.08 1.89
N THR A 61 -3.48 -6.30 0.97
CA THR A 61 -3.38 -4.85 1.04
C THR A 61 -3.87 -4.25 -0.28
N LEU A 62 -4.72 -3.23 -0.20
CA LEU A 62 -5.26 -2.51 -1.35
C LEU A 62 -4.98 -1.01 -1.19
N LEU A 63 -4.22 -0.46 -2.13
CA LEU A 63 -4.01 0.97 -2.29
C LEU A 63 -5.06 1.52 -3.27
N THR A 64 -5.75 2.57 -2.88
CA THR A 64 -6.78 3.23 -3.68
C THR A 64 -6.48 4.71 -3.87
N THR A 65 -7.35 5.43 -4.57
CA THR A 65 -7.27 6.90 -4.63
C THR A 65 -7.50 7.59 -3.28
N HIS A 66 -8.10 6.94 -2.29
CA HIS A 66 -8.52 7.58 -1.03
C HIS A 66 -7.70 7.16 0.18
N ARG A 67 -7.31 5.88 0.23
CA ARG A 67 -6.80 5.24 1.44
C ARG A 67 -6.03 3.98 1.11
N VAL A 68 -5.36 3.45 2.13
CA VAL A 68 -4.85 2.08 2.15
C VAL A 68 -5.80 1.25 2.98
N LEU A 69 -6.30 0.15 2.42
CA LEU A 69 -7.02 -0.88 3.14
C LEU A 69 -6.12 -2.11 3.27
N SER A 70 -6.20 -2.81 4.39
CA SER A 70 -5.47 -4.06 4.56
C SER A 70 -6.19 -4.98 5.53
N MET A 71 -6.33 -6.23 5.12
CA MET A 71 -6.88 -7.31 5.92
C MET A 71 -5.76 -8.22 6.36
N ASN A 72 -5.76 -8.62 7.62
CA ASN A 72 -4.91 -9.67 8.15
C ASN A 72 -5.63 -10.36 9.32
N SER A 73 -4.91 -11.18 10.11
CA SER A 73 -5.46 -11.87 11.29
C SER A 73 -6.06 -10.95 12.36
N GLU A 74 -5.74 -9.66 12.34
CA GLU A 74 -6.25 -8.64 13.27
C GLU A 74 -7.48 -7.90 12.71
N GLY A 75 -7.96 -8.29 11.52
CA GLY A 75 -9.13 -7.72 10.85
C GLY A 75 -8.80 -6.63 9.83
N LEU A 76 -9.84 -5.98 9.31
CA LEU A 76 -9.71 -4.91 8.33
C LEU A 76 -9.19 -3.64 8.99
N ARG A 77 -8.13 -3.08 8.42
CA ARG A 77 -7.52 -1.82 8.83
C ARG A 77 -7.51 -0.86 7.65
N ILE A 78 -7.76 0.40 7.97
CA ILE A 78 -7.95 1.46 6.98
C ILE A 78 -7.15 2.67 7.42
N MET A 79 -6.38 3.25 6.50
CA MET A 79 -5.67 4.51 6.70
C MET A 79 -5.96 5.46 5.54
N ASN A 80 -6.61 6.59 5.83
CA ASN A 80 -6.83 7.61 4.82
C ASN A 80 -5.50 8.25 4.41
N HIS A 81 -5.31 8.55 3.12
CA HIS A 81 -4.07 9.20 2.65
C HIS A 81 -3.84 10.55 3.32
N ALA A 82 -4.93 11.27 3.59
CA ALA A 82 -4.88 12.53 4.31
C ALA A 82 -4.48 12.36 5.78
N GLU A 83 -4.48 11.16 6.35
CA GLU A 83 -4.04 10.91 7.74
C GLU A 83 -2.60 10.40 7.81
N LEU A 84 -2.05 9.87 6.70
CA LEU A 84 -0.70 9.31 6.64
C LEU A 84 0.36 10.38 6.91
N THR A 85 1.07 10.26 8.04
CA THR A 85 2.16 11.17 8.43
C THR A 85 3.54 10.56 8.31
N TYR A 86 3.63 9.23 8.26
CA TYR A 86 4.89 8.49 8.16
C TYR A 86 4.66 7.15 7.47
N CYS A 87 5.52 6.80 6.52
CA CYS A 87 5.67 5.45 6.00
C CYS A 87 7.15 5.08 5.83
N ASP A 88 7.55 3.89 6.28
CA ASP A 88 8.90 3.35 6.09
C ASP A 88 8.87 1.82 6.27
N VAL A 89 10.00 1.17 6.04
CA VAL A 89 10.21 -0.23 6.39
C VAL A 89 10.12 -0.43 7.89
N ASP A 90 9.41 -1.48 8.35
CA ASP A 90 9.47 -1.90 9.75
C ASP A 90 10.77 -2.68 10.04
N ARG A 91 11.91 -1.97 10.03
CA ARG A 91 13.24 -2.58 10.18
C ARG A 91 13.38 -3.36 11.49
N LYS A 92 12.71 -2.91 12.55
CA LYS A 92 12.74 -3.60 13.86
C LYS A 92 12.10 -4.97 13.74
N TRP A 93 10.91 -5.05 13.14
CA TRP A 93 10.23 -6.32 12.92
C TRP A 93 11.02 -7.21 11.96
N GLU A 94 11.53 -6.66 10.86
CA GLU A 94 12.28 -7.41 9.85
C GLU A 94 13.55 -8.06 10.42
N ILE A 95 14.35 -7.30 11.17
CA ILE A 95 15.57 -7.82 11.82
C ILE A 95 15.20 -8.87 12.88
N ALA A 96 14.18 -8.63 13.68
CA ALA A 96 13.70 -9.60 14.67
C ALA A 96 13.25 -10.92 14.01
N ASN A 97 12.73 -10.85 12.77
CA ASN A 97 12.32 -11.99 11.95
C ASN A 97 13.42 -12.48 10.99
N ARG A 98 14.68 -12.14 11.27
CA ARG A 98 15.89 -12.65 10.59
C ARG A 98 15.99 -12.29 9.12
N ALA A 99 15.37 -11.20 8.67
CA ALA A 99 15.63 -10.63 7.36
C ALA A 99 17.13 -10.28 7.23
N ARG A 100 17.78 -10.73 6.15
CA ARG A 100 19.23 -10.56 5.94
C ARG A 100 19.55 -9.47 4.94
N SER A 101 18.57 -9.09 4.12
CA SER A 101 18.73 -8.11 3.06
C SER A 101 17.42 -7.37 2.79
N LEU A 102 17.48 -6.28 2.01
CA LEU A 102 16.29 -5.58 1.53
C LEU A 102 15.34 -6.50 0.75
N ALA A 103 15.86 -7.54 0.10
CA ALA A 103 15.06 -8.50 -0.64
C ALA A 103 14.17 -9.37 0.27
N ASP A 104 14.49 -9.45 1.57
CA ASP A 104 13.70 -10.21 2.54
C ASP A 104 12.56 -9.41 3.16
N PHE A 105 12.54 -8.08 2.96
CA PHE A 105 11.59 -7.19 3.62
C PHE A 105 10.19 -7.30 3.02
N SER A 106 9.20 -7.28 3.89
CA SER A 106 7.77 -7.44 3.58
C SER A 106 6.88 -6.47 4.39
N LYS A 107 7.40 -5.84 5.43
CA LYS A 107 6.62 -5.00 6.35
C LYS A 107 6.89 -3.53 6.12
N ILE A 108 5.80 -2.79 5.90
CA ILE A 108 5.79 -1.34 5.86
C ILE A 108 5.03 -0.85 7.08
N VAL A 109 5.65 0.01 7.88
CA VAL A 109 5.01 0.69 8.99
C VAL A 109 4.44 2.01 8.51
N LEU A 110 3.19 2.28 8.86
CA LEU A 110 2.48 3.54 8.64
C LEU A 110 2.16 4.19 9.99
N ARG A 111 2.14 5.52 10.05
CA ARG A 111 1.56 6.25 11.18
C ARG A 111 0.58 7.31 10.71
N ASP A 112 -0.48 7.48 11.49
CA ASP A 112 -1.47 8.52 11.28
C ASP A 112 -1.11 9.83 12.01
N VAL A 113 -1.97 10.84 11.90
CA VAL A 113 -1.85 12.13 12.61
C VAL A 113 -1.91 12.04 14.13
N ASN A 114 -2.46 10.95 14.67
CA ASN A 114 -2.54 10.66 16.11
C ASN A 114 -1.39 9.76 16.58
N ASN A 115 -0.37 9.54 15.74
CA ASN A 115 0.75 8.63 15.99
C ASN A 115 0.33 7.16 16.18
N LYS A 116 -0.90 6.79 15.77
CA LYS A 116 -1.34 5.40 15.74
C LYS A 116 -0.57 4.69 14.64
N THR A 117 0.03 3.56 15.00
CA THR A 117 0.85 2.78 14.09
C THR A 117 0.03 1.66 13.47
N PHE A 118 0.25 1.41 12.18
CA PHE A 118 -0.32 0.30 11.44
C PHE A 118 0.76 -0.34 10.55
N THR A 119 0.79 -1.67 10.45
CA THR A 119 1.78 -2.38 9.63
C THR A 119 1.10 -3.11 8.47
N LEU A 120 1.57 -2.83 7.26
CA LEU A 120 1.21 -3.56 6.05
C LEU A 120 2.10 -4.79 5.86
N THR A 121 1.54 -5.84 5.26
CA THR A 121 2.33 -6.93 4.67
C THR A 121 2.27 -6.82 3.16
N ILE A 122 3.43 -6.74 2.52
CA ILE A 122 3.61 -6.70 1.06
C ILE A 122 4.52 -7.85 0.64
N GLU A 123 4.36 -8.32 -0.59
CA GLU A 123 5.27 -9.29 -1.20
C GLU A 123 6.72 -8.80 -1.14
N LYS A 124 7.63 -9.73 -0.82
CA LYS A 124 9.05 -9.44 -0.62
C LYS A 124 9.74 -8.98 -1.91
N GLY A 125 10.83 -8.22 -1.76
CA GLY A 125 11.68 -7.80 -2.87
C GLY A 125 11.19 -6.51 -3.54
N TYR A 126 11.28 -6.45 -4.88
CA TYR A 126 10.88 -5.27 -5.66
C TYR A 126 9.45 -4.80 -5.39
N PRO A 127 8.44 -5.67 -5.21
CA PRO A 127 7.09 -5.25 -4.85
C PRO A 127 7.00 -4.40 -3.59
N MET A 128 7.67 -4.80 -2.52
CA MET A 128 7.73 -4.04 -1.28
C MET A 128 8.35 -2.65 -1.49
N GLY A 129 9.46 -2.58 -2.23
CA GLY A 129 10.11 -1.31 -2.56
C GLY A 129 9.23 -0.38 -3.39
N GLY A 130 8.58 -0.88 -4.43
CA GLY A 130 7.66 -0.10 -5.25
C GLY A 130 6.44 0.38 -4.47
N PHE A 131 5.87 -0.47 -3.60
CA PHE A 131 4.74 -0.10 -2.78
C PHE A 131 5.11 1.01 -1.79
N LEU A 132 6.30 0.92 -1.17
CA LEU A 132 6.82 1.97 -0.29
C LEU A 132 7.07 3.29 -1.03
N ASN A 133 7.57 3.24 -2.28
CA ASN A 133 7.76 4.43 -3.10
C ASN A 133 6.43 5.12 -3.42
N ALA A 134 5.39 4.35 -3.78
CA ALA A 134 4.05 4.87 -4.02
C ALA A 134 3.48 5.55 -2.77
N LEU A 135 3.62 4.93 -1.59
CA LEU A 135 3.18 5.50 -0.32
C LEU A 135 3.95 6.78 0.04
N SER A 136 5.28 6.77 -0.12
CA SER A 136 6.13 7.94 0.14
C SER A 136 5.73 9.13 -0.74
N PHE A 137 5.44 8.87 -2.02
CA PHE A 137 4.92 9.90 -2.92
C PHE A 137 3.57 10.43 -2.43
N ILE A 138 2.62 9.55 -2.07
CA ILE A 138 1.29 9.92 -1.57
C ILE A 138 1.39 10.75 -0.28
N GLN A 139 2.24 10.35 0.67
CA GLN A 139 2.51 11.09 1.89
C GLN A 139 2.93 12.54 1.58
N GLY A 140 3.80 12.73 0.59
CA GLY A 140 4.23 14.05 0.13
C GLY A 140 3.14 14.90 -0.54
N LEU A 141 2.03 14.29 -0.99
CA LEU A 141 0.89 15.02 -1.58
C LEU A 141 0.01 15.71 -0.54
N PHE A 142 0.09 15.30 0.73
CA PHE A 142 -0.72 15.80 1.83
C PHE A 142 0.16 16.32 2.97
N PRO A 143 1.00 17.35 2.73
CA PRO A 143 1.89 17.88 3.75
C PRO A 143 1.06 18.39 4.93
N LYS A 144 1.49 18.00 6.13
CA LYS A 144 0.90 18.49 7.38
C LYS A 144 1.56 19.81 7.74
N GLU A 145 0.75 20.82 8.02
CA GLU A 145 1.23 22.05 8.64
C GLU A 145 1.94 21.66 9.96
N LYS A 146 3.14 22.22 10.15
CA LYS A 146 4.00 21.97 11.32
C LYS A 146 3.47 22.70 12.54
#